data_AF-A0A0K1E3Y1-F1
#
_entry.id   AF-A0A0K1E3Y1-F1
#
_cell.length_a   1.000
_cell.length_b   1.000
_cell.length_c   1.000
_cell.angle_alpha   90.00
_cell.angle_beta   90.00
_cell.angle_gamma   90.00
#
_symmetry.space_group_name_H-M   'P 1'
#
loop_
_entity.id
_entity.type
_entity.pdbx_description
1 polymer ?
#
loop_
_entity_poly.entity_id
_entity_poly.type
_entity_poly.pdbx_seq_one_letter_code
_entity_poly.pdbx_strand_id
1 'polypeptide(L)'
;MDLFELGYREIGAIADKALNLHDYQYNGLDPDFSLYKKREEAVRDTVVLIDAVVEKLPQWTGSYWDEEIKRGFEHLTKRLEDFKKRHAF
;
A
#
# COMPACT_ATOMS: atom_id res chain seq x y z
N MET A 1 -2.09 6.81 21.06
CA MET A 1 -3.28 7.31 20.35
C MET A 1 -3.68 6.22 19.38
N ASP A 2 -4.80 5.54 19.62
CA ASP A 2 -5.25 4.43 18.78
C ASP A 2 -6.02 5.00 17.58
N LEU A 3 -5.55 4.70 16.37
CA LEU A 3 -6.16 5.17 15.12
C LEU A 3 -7.57 4.59 14.93
N PHE A 4 -7.83 3.42 15.50
CA PHE A 4 -9.15 2.80 15.51
C PHE A 4 -10.13 3.57 16.39
N GLU A 5 -9.68 4.01 17.58
CA GLU A 5 -10.45 4.87 18.49
C GLU A 5 -10.75 6.25 17.87
N LEU A 6 -9.90 6.72 16.95
CA LEU A 6 -10.11 7.94 16.18
C LEU A 6 -11.01 7.77 14.94
N GLY A 7 -11.53 6.56 14.69
CA GLY A 7 -12.47 6.27 13.60
C GLY A 7 -11.82 5.85 12.27
N TYR A 8 -10.50 5.72 12.19
CA TYR A 8 -9.79 5.24 10.99
C TYR A 8 -9.83 3.71 10.88
N ARG A 9 -11.02 3.10 10.88
CA ARG A 9 -11.18 1.64 10.99
C ARG A 9 -10.48 0.84 9.88
N GLU A 10 -10.38 1.42 8.69
CA GLU A 10 -9.75 0.78 7.53
C GLU A 10 -8.22 0.76 7.63
N ILE A 11 -7.62 1.64 8.45
CA ILE A 11 -6.16 1.77 8.55
C ILE A 11 -5.50 0.56 9.18
N GLY A 12 -6.23 -0.15 10.07
CA GLY A 12 -5.74 -1.39 10.67
C GLY A 12 -5.46 -2.44 9.60
N ALA A 13 -6.42 -2.68 8.70
CA ALA A 13 -6.26 -3.65 7.62
C ALA A 13 -5.14 -3.24 6.64
N ILE A 14 -4.98 -1.95 6.35
CA ILE A 14 -3.88 -1.42 5.52
C ILE A 14 -2.53 -1.67 6.21
N ALA A 15 -2.43 -1.36 7.50
CA ALA A 15 -1.22 -1.56 8.29
C ALA A 15 -0.86 -3.05 8.41
N ASP A 16 -1.82 -3.92 8.70
CA ASP A 16 -1.63 -5.37 8.76
C ASP A 16 -1.13 -5.93 7.43
N LYS A 17 -1.70 -5.46 6.30
CA LYS A 17 -1.23 -5.84 4.97
C LYS A 17 0.21 -5.37 4.72
N ALA A 18 0.54 -4.15 5.13
CA ALA A 18 1.90 -3.62 5.01
C ALA A 18 2.91 -4.43 5.85
N LEU A 19 2.53 -4.85 7.07
CA LEU A 19 3.34 -5.71 7.92
C LEU A 19 3.57 -7.09 7.29
N ASN A 20 2.52 -7.72 6.75
CA ASN A 20 2.68 -8.99 6.03
C ASN A 20 3.66 -8.86 4.85
N LEU A 21 3.59 -7.75 4.10
CA LEU A 21 4.52 -7.47 2.99
C LEU A 21 5.94 -7.15 3.48
N HIS A 22 6.09 -6.52 4.64
CA HIS A 22 7.38 -6.29 5.28
C HIS A 22 8.08 -7.62 5.57
N ASP A 23 7.35 -8.62 6.06
CA ASP A 23 7.91 -9.95 6.36
C ASP A 23 8.49 -10.64 5.11
N TYR A 24 8.00 -10.31 3.90
CA TYR A 24 8.54 -10.85 2.66
C TYR A 24 10.02 -10.50 2.42
N GLN A 25 10.56 -9.44 3.03
CA GLN A 25 11.97 -9.10 2.91
C GLN A 25 12.90 -10.20 3.46
N TYR A 26 12.37 -11.07 4.33
CA TYR A 26 13.07 -12.19 4.96
C TYR A 26 12.84 -13.51 4.22
N ASN A 27 12.17 -13.49 3.07
CA ASN A 27 11.91 -14.69 2.30
C ASN A 27 13.22 -15.38 1.88
N GLY A 28 13.31 -16.68 2.14
CA GLY A 28 14.51 -17.49 1.90
C GLY A 28 15.44 -17.66 3.11
N LEU A 29 15.21 -16.95 4.23
CA LEU A 29 15.88 -17.24 5.51
C LEU A 29 15.26 -18.45 6.22
N ASP A 30 13.92 -18.49 6.28
CA ASP A 30 13.11 -19.61 6.72
C ASP A 30 11.83 -19.62 5.86
N PRO A 31 11.38 -20.78 5.35
CA PRO A 31 10.14 -20.89 4.59
C PRO A 31 8.90 -20.32 5.31
N ASP A 32 8.91 -20.26 6.64
CA ASP A 32 7.78 -19.83 7.46
C ASP A 32 7.86 -18.36 7.92
N PHE A 33 8.95 -17.64 7.61
CA PHE A 33 9.06 -16.21 7.95
C PHE A 33 8.09 -15.32 7.18
N SER A 34 7.62 -15.74 6.01
CA SER A 34 6.68 -14.96 5.21
C SER A 34 5.44 -15.77 4.83
N LEU A 35 4.30 -15.09 4.85
CA LEU A 35 3.04 -15.60 4.31
C LEU A 35 3.09 -15.72 2.78
N TYR A 36 3.95 -14.96 2.11
CA TYR A 36 4.11 -15.00 0.67
C TYR A 36 5.09 -16.10 0.28
N LYS A 37 4.59 -17.09 -0.47
CA LYS A 37 5.43 -18.20 -0.95
C LYS A 37 6.00 -17.94 -2.34
N LYS A 38 5.38 -17.00 -3.07
CA LYS A 38 5.78 -16.60 -4.41
C LYS A 38 5.90 -15.09 -4.52
N ARG A 39 6.84 -14.63 -5.35
CA ARG A 39 7.05 -13.20 -5.62
C ARG A 39 5.78 -12.56 -6.19
N GLU A 40 5.05 -13.27 -7.02
CA GLU A 40 3.85 -12.77 -7.69
C GLU A 40 2.73 -12.43 -6.68
N GLU A 41 2.64 -13.19 -5.59
CA GLU A 41 1.68 -12.93 -4.50
C GLU A 41 2.02 -11.63 -3.78
N ALA A 42 3.29 -11.45 -3.41
CA ALA A 42 3.77 -10.21 -2.78
C ALA A 42 3.60 -8.99 -3.69
N VAL A 43 3.88 -9.14 -4.99
CA VAL A 43 3.68 -8.05 -5.96
C VAL A 43 2.19 -7.68 -6.07
N ARG A 44 1.29 -8.67 -6.17
CA ARG A 44 -0.16 -8.41 -6.25
C ARG A 44 -0.66 -7.67 -5.03
N ASP A 45 -0.28 -8.12 -3.84
CA ASP A 45 -0.70 -7.50 -2.59
C ASP A 45 -0.07 -6.12 -2.39
N THR A 46 1.14 -5.89 -2.91
CA THR A 46 1.75 -4.56 -2.96
C THR A 46 0.91 -3.59 -3.79
N VAL A 47 0.42 -4.02 -4.96
CA VAL A 47 -0.46 -3.19 -5.81
C VAL A 47 -1.76 -2.87 -5.08
N VAL A 48 -2.40 -3.87 -4.44
CA VAL A 48 -3.62 -3.68 -3.65
C VAL A 48 -3.40 -2.70 -2.49
N LEU A 49 -2.26 -2.82 -1.79
CA LEU A 49 -1.92 -1.91 -0.70
C LEU A 49 -1.76 -0.47 -1.21
N ILE A 50 -1.04 -0.28 -2.32
CA ILE A 50 -0.84 1.06 -2.89
C ILE A 50 -2.18 1.64 -3.37
N ASP A 51 -3.05 0.85 -4.01
CA ASP A 51 -4.40 1.29 -4.42
C ASP A 51 -5.20 1.79 -3.21
N ALA A 52 -5.22 1.02 -2.10
CA ALA A 52 -5.91 1.41 -0.88
C ALA A 52 -5.33 2.69 -0.27
N VAL A 53 -4.00 2.82 -0.23
CA VAL A 53 -3.33 4.02 0.28
C VAL A 53 -3.63 5.24 -0.60
N VAL A 54 -3.57 5.08 -1.93
CA VAL A 54 -3.91 6.13 -2.90
C VAL A 54 -5.35 6.58 -2.75
N GLU A 55 -6.29 5.67 -2.52
CA GLU A 55 -7.69 6.00 -2.32
C GLU A 55 -7.91 6.85 -1.05
N LYS A 56 -7.27 6.47 0.06
CA LYS A 56 -7.53 7.06 1.39
C LYS A 56 -6.73 8.31 1.69
N LEU A 57 -5.50 8.43 1.18
CA LEU A 57 -4.61 9.57 1.43
C LEU A 57 -5.27 10.94 1.19
N PRO A 58 -5.90 11.19 0.02
CA PRO A 58 -6.58 12.47 -0.23
C PRO A 58 -7.74 12.72 0.72
N GLN A 59 -8.48 11.67 1.10
CA GLN A 59 -9.64 11.78 1.98
C GLN A 59 -9.23 12.19 3.40
N TRP A 60 -8.12 11.65 3.89
CA TRP A 60 -7.66 11.92 5.26
C TRP A 60 -6.79 13.16 5.39
N THR A 61 -6.01 13.47 4.35
CA THR A 61 -4.94 14.48 4.45
C THR A 61 -5.04 15.58 3.39
N GLY A 62 -5.95 15.47 2.43
CA GLY A 62 -6.02 16.37 1.27
C GLY A 62 -6.22 17.85 1.61
N SER A 63 -6.85 18.16 2.75
CA SER A 63 -6.98 19.53 3.25
C SER A 63 -5.65 20.20 3.59
N TYR A 64 -4.60 19.41 3.84
CA TYR A 64 -3.26 19.87 4.19
C TYR A 64 -2.31 19.88 3.00
N TRP A 65 -2.76 19.52 1.80
CA TRP A 65 -1.90 19.37 0.63
C TRP A 65 -1.65 20.70 -0.05
N ASP A 66 -0.37 21.04 -0.19
CA ASP A 66 0.08 22.07 -1.11
C ASP A 66 0.21 21.53 -2.55
N GLU A 67 0.64 22.40 -3.46
CA GLU A 67 0.79 22.06 -4.87
C GLU A 67 1.94 21.06 -5.13
N GLU A 68 2.93 20.97 -4.24
CA GLU A 68 4.01 19.98 -4.37
C GLU A 68 3.48 18.58 -4.06
N ILE A 69 2.75 18.43 -2.95
CA ILE A 69 2.15 17.17 -2.55
C ILE A 69 1.15 16.68 -3.61
N LYS A 70 0.30 17.57 -4.13
CA LYS A 70 -0.65 17.22 -5.21
C LYS A 70 0.05 16.67 -6.44
N ARG A 71 1.10 17.35 -6.93
CA ARG A 71 1.89 16.87 -8.09
C ARG A 71 2.56 15.53 -7.82
N GLY A 72 3.13 15.35 -6.63
CA GLY A 72 3.73 14.08 -6.21
C GLY A 72 2.71 12.94 -6.23
N PHE A 73 1.51 13.20 -5.72
CA PHE A 73 0.40 12.25 -5.71
C PHE A 73 -0.08 11.91 -7.12
N GLU A 74 -0.29 12.91 -7.99
CA GLU A 74 -0.64 12.69 -9.41
C GLU A 74 0.40 11.84 -10.16
N HIS A 75 1.69 12.07 -9.88
CA HIS A 75 2.75 11.27 -10.47
C HIS A 75 2.74 9.83 -9.95
N LEU A 76 2.49 9.62 -8.66
CA LEU A 76 2.33 8.29 -8.06
C LEU A 76 1.17 7.53 -8.72
N THR A 77 -0.02 8.13 -8.78
CA THR A 77 -1.21 7.47 -9.34
C THR A 77 -1.04 7.13 -10.81
N LYS A 78 -0.46 8.04 -11.61
CA LYS A 78 -0.13 7.74 -13.01
C LYS A 78 0.84 6.56 -13.14
N ARG A 79 1.91 6.52 -12.34
CA ARG A 79 2.88 5.41 -12.38
C ARG A 79 2.27 4.08 -11.97
N LEU A 80 1.36 4.09 -11.00
CA LEU A 80 0.63 2.90 -10.57
C LEU A 80 -0.25 2.35 -11.69
N GLU A 81 -1.03 3.22 -12.35
CA GLU A 81 -1.88 2.83 -13.48
C GLU A 81 -1.05 2.29 -14.67
N ASP A 82 0.07 2.93 -14.99
CA ASP A 82 0.98 2.46 -16.04
C ASP A 82 1.64 1.12 -15.66
N PHE A 83 1.89 0.87 -14.38
CA PHE A 83 2.37 -0.42 -13.90
C PHE A 83 1.28 -1.50 -14.05
N LYS A 84 0.05 -1.22 -13.59
CA LYS A 84 -1.08 -2.15 -13.67
C LYS A 84 -1.36 -2.58 -15.11
N LYS A 85 -1.41 -1.62 -16.05
CA LYS A 85 -1.59 -1.91 -17.49
C LYS A 85 -0.50 -2.81 -18.08
N ARG A 86 0.77 -2.57 -17.73
CA ARG A 86 1.90 -3.36 -18.25
C ARG A 86 1.93 -4.79 -17.74
N HIS A 87 1.35 -5.03 -16.57
CA HIS A 87 1.41 -6.31 -15.87
C HIS A 87 0.04 -7.00 -15.72
N ALA A 88 -1.00 -6.48 -16.39
CA ALA A 88 -2.37 -7.01 -16.39
C ALA A 88 -2.98 -7.19 -14.99
N PHE A 89 -2.81 -6.17 -14.14
CA PHE A 89 -3.51 -6.05 -12.86
C PHE A 89 -4.86 -5.35 -13.01
#